data_AF-A0A956EN94-F1
#
_entry.id   AF-A0A956EN94-F1
#
_cell.length_a   1.000
_cell.length_b   1.000
_cell.length_c   1.000
_cell.angle_alpha   90.00
_cell.angle_beta   90.00
_cell.angle_gamma   90.00
#
_symmetry.space_group_name_H-M   'P 1'
#
loop_
_entity.id
_entity.type
_entity.pdbx_description
1 polymer ?
#
loop_
_entity_poly.entity_id
_entity_poly.type
_entity_poly.pdbx_seq_one_letter_code
_entity_poly.pdbx_strand_id
1 'polypeptide(L)'
;MSGATKIPGFGGRAGVAALLVTSHLIPYYLWIAWRFEGGALPRPDGLADLGPWLGRMAGHVAEAAPTSEALLLYLAFLGIQAIFAVVLPGLEVKGLPLPGEGGRRLVYRCNGLHAWYLTLAGIAALHFSGTFPLSHVGDLFGPLMSAAILVADAIAVIIYVLARRRGLAGESPLRDFFLGAWLNPRIGRLDLKMWAEVRVSWLLLFVLTASAAATQVAEYGRLSTPMIFMLVAHGLYTNATVKGEECIPTTWDIFHERWGWMLIFWNLAGVPFVYTVNAWYLASRPPFEHSPAYTALCFVLLLGAYYVWDTAQSQRNRFRMQQRGTYVRRRAFPQLPWGTLKDPEYIETRAGSRLLV
;
A
#
# COMPACT_ATOMS: atom_id res chain seq x y z
N MET A 1 35.07 24.82 -2.89
CA MET A 1 34.03 25.21 -1.91
C MET A 1 32.66 25.08 -2.56
N SER A 2 31.73 24.42 -1.85
CA SER A 2 30.27 24.48 -1.99
C SER A 2 29.62 24.08 -3.34
N GLY A 3 29.82 22.84 -3.76
CA GLY A 3 28.79 22.09 -4.50
C GLY A 3 27.99 21.25 -3.52
N ALA A 4 27.27 21.87 -2.57
CA ALA A 4 26.40 21.14 -1.67
C ALA A 4 25.45 20.30 -2.54
N THR A 5 25.57 18.99 -2.41
CA THR A 5 24.76 17.94 -3.00
C THR A 5 23.29 18.20 -2.65
N LYS A 6 22.66 19.12 -3.38
CA LYS A 6 21.23 19.36 -3.31
C LYS A 6 20.58 18.08 -3.80
N ILE A 7 19.95 17.35 -2.89
CA ILE A 7 18.96 16.34 -3.23
C ILE A 7 17.78 17.14 -3.81
N PRO A 8 17.59 17.21 -5.14
CA PRO A 8 16.52 18.01 -5.69
C PRO A 8 15.19 17.37 -5.26
N GLY A 9 14.22 18.19 -4.84
CA GLY A 9 12.84 17.74 -4.57
C GLY A 9 12.48 17.40 -3.12
N PHE A 10 13.41 17.35 -2.17
CA PHE A 10 13.11 16.90 -0.78
C PHE A 10 13.77 17.74 0.32
N GLY A 11 13.96 19.05 0.10
CA GLY A 11 14.56 19.93 1.11
C GLY A 11 16.03 19.61 1.44
N GLY A 12 16.74 18.91 0.54
CA GLY A 12 18.13 18.50 0.75
C GLY A 12 18.29 17.44 1.84
N ARG A 13 19.47 17.37 2.46
CA ARG A 13 19.80 16.37 3.48
C ARG A 13 18.92 16.49 4.74
N ALA A 14 18.63 17.72 5.16
CA ALA A 14 17.81 17.99 6.33
C ALA A 14 16.35 17.58 6.09
N GLY A 15 15.79 17.89 4.92
CA GLY A 15 14.42 17.47 4.58
C GLY A 15 14.29 15.94 4.48
N VAL A 16 15.27 15.26 3.89
CA VAL A 16 15.29 13.78 3.86
C VAL A 16 15.39 13.19 5.28
N ALA A 17 16.26 13.73 6.14
CA ALA A 17 16.36 13.27 7.52
C ALA A 17 15.06 13.51 8.31
N ALA A 18 14.43 14.66 8.11
CA ALA A 18 13.13 14.97 8.71
C ALA A 18 12.06 13.99 8.24
N LEU A 19 11.96 13.71 6.93
CA LEU A 19 11.00 12.77 6.36
C LEU A 19 11.22 11.33 6.87
N LEU A 20 12.48 10.90 7.00
CA LEU A 20 12.79 9.62 7.63
C LEU A 20 12.20 9.57 9.04
N VAL A 21 12.53 10.52 9.90
CA VAL A 21 12.06 10.52 11.29
C VAL A 21 10.53 10.63 11.37
N THR A 22 9.92 11.60 10.68
CA THR A 22 8.47 11.85 10.79
C THR A 22 7.64 10.69 10.26
N SER A 23 8.09 10.01 9.20
CA SER A 23 7.38 8.85 8.66
C SER A 23 7.30 7.68 9.64
N HIS A 24 8.31 7.48 10.50
CA HIS A 24 8.25 6.48 11.57
C HIS A 24 7.26 6.90 12.65
N LEU A 25 7.16 8.20 12.96
CA LEU A 25 6.29 8.71 14.02
C LEU A 25 4.81 8.70 13.63
N ILE A 26 4.48 8.91 12.35
CA ILE A 26 3.09 9.01 11.88
C ILE A 26 2.25 7.77 12.24
N PRO A 27 2.66 6.52 11.95
CA PRO A 27 1.90 5.33 12.32
C PRO A 27 1.63 5.24 13.82
N TYR A 28 2.66 5.43 14.66
CA TYR A 28 2.49 5.42 16.12
C TYR A 28 1.57 6.53 16.60
N TYR A 29 1.72 7.74 16.06
CA TYR A 29 0.89 8.88 16.44
C TYR A 29 -0.60 8.63 16.16
N LEU A 30 -0.91 8.12 14.96
CA LEU A 30 -2.28 7.78 14.58
C LEU A 30 -2.80 6.59 15.38
N TRP A 31 -1.96 5.58 15.63
CA TRP A 31 -2.30 4.45 16.50
C TRP A 31 -2.66 4.92 17.90
N ILE A 32 -1.85 5.80 18.50
CA ILE A 32 -2.12 6.38 19.81
C ILE A 32 -3.44 7.14 19.80
N ALA A 33 -3.67 7.96 18.76
CA ALA A 33 -4.87 8.74 18.61
C ALA A 33 -6.14 7.87 18.68
N TRP A 34 -6.23 6.82 17.84
CA TRP A 34 -7.45 6.01 17.81
C TRP A 34 -7.56 5.02 18.97
N ARG A 35 -6.44 4.57 19.54
CA ARG A 35 -6.40 3.54 20.60
C ARG A 35 -6.55 4.09 22.01
N PHE A 36 -5.87 5.19 22.34
CA PHE A 36 -5.80 5.73 23.70
C PHE A 36 -6.54 7.06 23.86
N GLU A 37 -6.67 7.85 22.80
CA GLU A 37 -7.26 9.20 22.85
C GLU A 37 -8.67 9.28 22.26
N GLY A 38 -9.35 8.15 22.06
CA GLY A 38 -10.71 8.10 21.51
C GLY A 38 -10.82 8.66 20.07
N GLY A 39 -9.70 8.82 19.37
CA GLY A 39 -9.57 9.44 18.05
C GLY A 39 -9.35 10.95 18.08
N ALA A 40 -9.17 11.57 19.24
CA ALA A 40 -8.73 12.95 19.35
C ALA A 40 -7.25 13.09 18.95
N LEU A 41 -6.83 14.32 18.62
CA LEU A 41 -5.43 14.63 18.31
C LEU A 41 -4.57 14.55 19.58
N PRO A 42 -3.64 13.59 19.70
CA PRO A 42 -2.74 13.53 20.86
C PRO A 42 -1.90 14.81 20.94
N ARG A 43 -2.04 15.54 22.04
CA ARG A 43 -1.33 16.81 22.26
C ARG A 43 -1.15 17.05 23.76
N PRO A 44 -0.09 17.78 24.17
CA PRO A 44 0.03 18.23 25.55
C PRO A 44 -1.04 19.28 25.87
N ASP A 45 -1.47 19.35 27.12
CA ASP A 45 -2.44 20.36 27.58
C ASP A 45 -1.83 21.78 27.68
N GLY A 46 -0.50 21.86 27.72
CA GLY A 46 0.26 23.11 27.70
C GLY A 46 1.76 22.85 27.75
N LEU A 47 2.56 23.92 27.76
CA LEU A 47 4.03 23.82 27.78
C LEU A 47 4.57 23.05 29.00
N ALA A 48 3.91 23.18 30.15
CA ALA A 48 4.26 22.46 31.38
C ALA A 48 4.03 20.94 31.29
N ASP A 49 3.07 20.51 30.48
CA ASP A 49 2.76 19.07 30.26
C ASP A 49 3.62 18.47 29.14
N LEU A 50 4.47 19.24 28.44
CA LEU A 50 5.23 18.73 27.30
C LEU A 50 6.13 17.53 27.69
N GLY A 51 6.87 17.62 28.79
CA GLY A 51 7.73 16.54 29.27
C GLY A 51 6.94 15.29 29.67
N PRO A 52 5.95 15.41 30.58
CA PRO A 52 5.07 14.30 30.94
C PRO A 52 4.34 13.68 29.74
N TRP A 53 3.82 14.51 28.83
CA TRP A 53 3.16 14.05 27.60
C TRP A 53 4.10 13.22 26.72
N LEU A 54 5.34 13.67 26.50
CA LEU A 54 6.34 12.88 25.77
C LEU A 54 6.60 11.53 26.45
N GLY A 55 6.62 11.50 27.80
CA GLY A 55 6.71 10.27 28.57
C GLY A 55 5.53 9.32 28.33
N ARG A 56 4.29 9.84 28.32
CA ARG A 56 3.08 9.05 28.00
C ARG A 56 3.14 8.50 26.57
N MET A 57 3.49 9.33 25.59
CA MET A 57 3.63 8.92 24.20
C MET A 57 4.69 7.82 24.03
N ALA A 58 5.85 7.96 24.69
CA ALA A 58 6.89 6.94 24.68
C ALA A 58 6.43 5.63 25.33
N GLY A 59 5.65 5.71 26.41
CA GLY A 59 5.02 4.57 27.06
C GLY A 59 4.11 3.80 26.09
N HIS A 60 3.23 4.50 25.38
CA HIS A 60 2.37 3.87 24.37
C HIS A 60 3.19 3.24 23.24
N VAL A 61 4.21 3.93 22.71
CA VAL A 61 5.11 3.34 21.69
C VAL A 61 5.76 2.04 22.19
N ALA A 62 6.11 1.97 23.48
CA ALA A 62 6.63 0.74 24.08
C ALA A 62 5.58 -0.39 24.14
N GLU A 63 4.29 -0.08 24.32
CA GLU A 63 3.20 -1.07 24.24
C GLU A 63 3.05 -1.66 22.83
N ALA A 64 3.46 -0.93 21.78
CA ALA A 64 3.50 -1.42 20.42
C ALA A 64 4.76 -2.25 20.12
N ALA A 65 5.62 -2.56 21.09
CA ALA A 65 6.85 -3.31 20.84
C ALA A 65 6.57 -4.61 20.04
N PRO A 66 7.41 -4.92 19.03
CA PRO A 66 7.21 -6.09 18.20
C PRO A 66 7.33 -7.36 19.05
N THR A 67 6.35 -8.25 18.93
CA THR A 67 6.41 -9.59 19.52
C THR A 67 6.91 -10.59 18.47
N SER A 68 7.44 -11.73 18.93
CA SER A 68 7.84 -12.82 18.02
C SER A 68 6.65 -13.31 17.18
N GLU A 69 5.45 -13.34 17.76
CA GLU A 69 4.23 -13.72 17.06
C GLU A 69 3.89 -12.73 15.94
N ALA A 70 3.84 -11.43 16.23
CA ALA A 70 3.57 -10.40 15.22
C ALA A 70 4.62 -10.44 14.09
N LEU A 71 5.90 -10.59 14.44
CA LEU A 71 6.96 -10.71 13.45
C LEU A 71 6.78 -11.93 12.55
N LEU A 72 6.47 -13.10 13.13
CA LEU A 72 6.24 -14.33 12.37
C LEU A 72 5.01 -14.24 11.48
N LEU A 73 3.89 -13.70 11.99
CA LEU A 73 2.66 -13.50 11.20
C LEU A 73 2.91 -12.56 10.01
N TYR A 74 3.61 -11.45 10.25
CA TYR A 74 3.92 -10.49 9.21
C TYR A 74 4.87 -11.09 8.15
N LEU A 75 5.94 -11.77 8.58
CA LEU A 75 6.85 -12.45 7.65
C LEU A 75 6.17 -13.59 6.88
N ALA A 76 5.27 -14.34 7.52
CA ALA A 76 4.47 -15.38 6.87
C ALA A 76 3.57 -14.77 5.78
N PHE A 77 2.90 -13.64 6.07
CA PHE A 77 2.12 -12.92 5.08
C PHE A 77 2.98 -12.48 3.89
N LEU A 78 4.13 -11.84 4.15
CA LEU A 78 5.08 -11.43 3.11
C LEU A 78 5.54 -12.62 2.24
N GLY A 79 5.90 -13.73 2.89
CA GLY A 79 6.34 -14.95 2.23
C GLY A 79 5.26 -15.59 1.36
N ILE A 80 4.03 -15.72 1.88
CA ILE A 80 2.89 -16.24 1.13
C ILE A 80 2.62 -15.38 -0.11
N GLN A 81 2.62 -14.05 0.03
CA GLN A 81 2.42 -13.15 -1.09
C GLN A 81 3.55 -13.23 -2.13
N ALA A 82 4.79 -13.42 -1.70
CA ALA A 82 5.93 -13.63 -2.59
C ALA A 82 5.81 -14.97 -3.35
N ILE A 83 5.43 -16.05 -2.66
CA ILE A 83 5.17 -17.36 -3.27
C ILE A 83 4.05 -17.24 -4.30
N PHE A 84 2.93 -16.61 -3.93
CA PHE A 84 1.81 -16.38 -4.85
C PHE A 84 2.24 -15.60 -6.09
N ALA A 85 3.01 -14.53 -5.94
CA ALA A 85 3.53 -13.74 -7.05
C ALA A 85 4.38 -14.59 -8.03
N VAL A 86 5.15 -15.56 -7.54
CA VAL A 86 5.99 -16.41 -8.39
C VAL A 86 5.23 -17.58 -8.99
N VAL A 87 4.44 -18.30 -8.19
CA VAL A 87 3.89 -19.62 -8.52
C VAL A 87 2.57 -19.54 -9.26
N LEU A 88 1.67 -18.63 -8.87
CA LEU A 88 0.32 -18.62 -9.42
C LEU A 88 0.31 -18.25 -10.91
N PRO A 89 -0.62 -18.83 -11.70
CA PRO A 89 -0.78 -18.46 -13.09
C PRO A 89 -1.23 -17.00 -13.22
N GLY A 90 -0.69 -16.30 -14.21
CA GLY A 90 -0.99 -14.88 -14.43
C GLY A 90 -0.64 -14.44 -15.84
N LEU A 91 -1.21 -13.30 -16.23
CA LEU A 91 -0.88 -12.65 -17.50
C LEU A 91 0.56 -12.14 -17.44
N GLU A 92 1.37 -12.43 -18.44
CA GLU A 92 2.71 -11.85 -18.55
C GLU A 92 2.68 -10.60 -19.42
N VAL A 93 3.14 -9.48 -18.87
CA VAL A 93 3.20 -8.19 -19.56
C VAL A 93 4.62 -7.64 -19.58
N LYS A 94 4.97 -6.96 -20.66
CA LYS A 94 6.25 -6.25 -20.77
C LYS A 94 6.08 -4.82 -20.26
N GLY A 95 6.95 -4.41 -19.34
CA GLY A 95 7.05 -3.03 -18.90
C GLY A 95 7.56 -2.08 -19.99
N LEU A 96 7.75 -0.82 -19.62
CA LEU A 96 8.36 0.18 -20.49
C LEU A 96 9.86 -0.08 -20.72
N PRO A 97 10.44 0.40 -21.84
CA PRO A 97 11.86 0.25 -22.14
C PRO A 97 12.72 1.05 -21.15
N LEU A 98 13.54 0.37 -20.34
CA LEU A 98 14.37 0.99 -19.32
C LEU A 98 15.53 1.79 -19.96
N PRO A 99 15.56 3.14 -19.85
CA PRO A 99 16.56 3.96 -20.54
C PRO A 99 17.99 3.65 -20.07
N GLY A 100 18.16 3.37 -18.77
CA GLY A 100 19.44 3.02 -18.17
C GLY A 100 19.94 1.59 -18.46
N GLU A 101 19.12 0.76 -19.11
CA GLU A 101 19.47 -0.62 -19.47
C GLU A 101 19.34 -0.86 -20.98
N GLY A 102 19.69 0.13 -21.80
CA GLY A 102 19.70 0.00 -23.26
C GLY A 102 18.32 -0.30 -23.87
N GLY A 103 17.24 0.12 -23.22
CA GLY A 103 15.87 -0.13 -23.67
C GLY A 103 15.36 -1.54 -23.36
N ARG A 104 16.06 -2.31 -22.52
CA ARG A 104 15.57 -3.61 -22.03
C ARG A 104 14.17 -3.45 -21.42
N ARG A 105 13.28 -4.39 -21.73
CA ARG A 105 11.94 -4.46 -21.14
C ARG A 105 11.86 -5.64 -20.18
N LEU A 106 11.48 -5.36 -18.95
CA LEU A 106 11.25 -6.39 -17.96
C LEU A 106 9.87 -7.03 -18.16
N VAL A 107 9.78 -8.34 -17.92
CA VAL A 107 8.53 -9.09 -17.92
C VAL A 107 7.98 -9.15 -16.50
N TYR A 108 6.69 -8.89 -16.35
CA TYR A 108 5.95 -8.89 -15.09
C TYR A 108 4.81 -9.90 -15.18
N ARG A 109 4.65 -10.71 -14.14
CA ARG A 109 3.56 -11.68 -14.02
C ARG A 109 2.44 -11.09 -13.18
N CYS A 110 1.30 -10.84 -13.83
CA CYS A 110 0.13 -10.24 -13.22
C CYS A 110 -0.89 -11.32 -12.81
N ASN A 111 -0.69 -11.88 -11.61
CA ASN A 111 -1.53 -12.91 -10.99
C ASN A 111 -2.29 -12.41 -9.74
N GLY A 112 -2.49 -11.11 -9.60
CA GLY A 112 -2.97 -10.51 -8.36
C GLY A 112 -4.38 -10.87 -7.97
N LEU A 113 -5.25 -11.10 -8.94
CA LEU A 113 -6.59 -11.60 -8.65
C LEU A 113 -6.54 -13.00 -8.02
N HIS A 114 -5.67 -13.89 -8.51
CA HIS A 114 -5.53 -15.22 -7.91
C HIS A 114 -4.98 -15.10 -6.49
N ALA A 115 -3.91 -14.32 -6.29
CA ALA A 115 -3.36 -14.06 -4.97
C ALA A 115 -4.42 -13.49 -4.02
N TRP A 116 -5.19 -12.51 -4.50
CA TRP A 116 -6.23 -11.83 -3.75
C TRP A 116 -7.32 -12.77 -3.26
N TYR A 117 -7.97 -13.49 -4.17
CA TYR A 117 -9.07 -14.38 -3.79
C TYR A 117 -8.60 -15.58 -2.98
N LEU A 118 -7.38 -16.09 -3.21
CA LEU A 118 -6.81 -17.14 -2.36
C LEU A 118 -6.49 -16.63 -0.95
N THR A 119 -6.00 -15.40 -0.82
CA THR A 119 -5.81 -14.76 0.49
C THR A 119 -7.13 -14.57 1.21
N LEU A 120 -8.17 -14.06 0.53
CA LEU A 120 -9.50 -13.92 1.12
C LEU A 120 -10.08 -15.27 1.55
N ALA A 121 -9.98 -16.29 0.70
CA ALA A 121 -10.46 -17.64 1.01
C ALA A 121 -9.72 -18.26 2.20
N GLY A 122 -8.39 -18.12 2.25
CA GLY A 122 -7.58 -18.61 3.36
C GLY A 122 -7.92 -17.91 4.68
N ILE A 123 -8.07 -16.58 4.65
CA ILE A 123 -8.46 -15.80 5.84
C ILE A 123 -9.87 -16.18 6.30
N ALA A 124 -10.82 -16.28 5.38
CA ALA A 124 -12.19 -16.69 5.70
C ALA A 124 -12.21 -18.10 6.30
N ALA A 125 -11.47 -19.04 5.73
CA ALA A 125 -11.37 -20.41 6.26
C ALA A 125 -10.84 -20.40 7.69
N LEU A 126 -9.73 -19.69 7.95
CA LEU A 126 -9.12 -19.59 9.27
C LEU A 126 -10.04 -18.93 10.31
N HIS A 127 -10.77 -17.88 9.91
CA HIS A 127 -11.67 -17.16 10.79
C HIS A 127 -12.91 -18.00 11.14
N PHE A 128 -13.59 -18.56 10.13
CA PHE A 128 -14.83 -19.30 10.34
C PHE A 128 -14.63 -20.72 10.86
N SER A 129 -13.44 -21.31 10.70
CA SER A 129 -13.08 -22.56 11.41
C SER A 129 -12.78 -22.34 12.89
N GLY A 130 -12.64 -21.08 13.34
CA GLY A 130 -12.20 -20.73 14.69
C GLY A 130 -10.70 -20.97 14.95
N THR A 131 -9.93 -21.39 13.94
CA THR A 131 -8.50 -21.68 14.09
C THR A 131 -7.68 -20.41 14.33
N PHE A 132 -8.02 -19.32 13.65
CA PHE A 132 -7.36 -18.04 13.81
C PHE A 132 -8.38 -16.91 13.61
N PRO A 133 -9.02 -16.43 14.69
CA PRO A 133 -9.99 -15.34 14.62
C PRO A 133 -9.34 -14.06 14.11
N LEU A 134 -9.99 -13.37 13.17
CA LEU A 134 -9.41 -12.17 12.57
C LEU A 134 -9.33 -10.99 13.57
N SER A 135 -10.09 -11.03 14.65
CA SER A 135 -9.97 -10.07 15.78
C SER A 135 -8.61 -10.16 16.47
N HIS A 136 -7.95 -11.33 16.46
CA HIS A 136 -6.61 -11.52 17.04
C HIS A 136 -5.54 -10.69 16.33
N VAL A 137 -5.69 -10.46 15.01
CA VAL A 137 -4.84 -9.51 14.26
C VAL A 137 -4.99 -8.09 14.82
N GLY A 138 -6.16 -7.76 15.35
CA GLY A 138 -6.45 -6.49 16.00
C GLY A 138 -5.76 -6.34 17.34
N ASP A 139 -5.77 -7.39 18.16
CA ASP A 139 -5.07 -7.43 19.44
C ASP A 139 -3.56 -7.22 19.24
N LEU A 140 -3.03 -7.70 18.11
CA LEU A 140 -1.64 -7.55 17.71
C LEU A 140 -1.35 -6.30 16.85
N PHE A 141 -2.29 -5.34 16.71
CA PHE A 141 -2.11 -4.22 15.77
C PHE A 141 -0.82 -3.43 16.02
N GLY A 142 -0.57 -3.02 17.27
CA GLY A 142 0.64 -2.28 17.65
C GLY A 142 1.93 -3.09 17.36
N PRO A 143 2.06 -4.30 17.91
CA PRO A 143 3.18 -5.20 17.60
C PRO A 143 3.39 -5.48 16.11
N LEU A 144 2.32 -5.67 15.32
CA LEU A 144 2.38 -5.88 13.87
C LEU A 144 2.87 -4.64 13.12
N MET A 145 2.41 -3.45 13.53
CA MET A 145 2.87 -2.19 12.97
C MET A 145 4.37 -2.00 13.18
N SER A 146 4.85 -2.23 14.41
CA SER A 146 6.28 -2.15 14.73
C SER A 146 7.10 -3.20 14.00
N ALA A 147 6.59 -4.43 13.89
CA ALA A 147 7.24 -5.48 13.11
C ALA A 147 7.33 -5.09 11.62
N ALA A 148 6.28 -4.51 11.05
CA ALA A 148 6.27 -4.06 9.67
C ALA A 148 7.28 -2.94 9.40
N ILE A 149 7.37 -1.95 10.31
CA ILE A 149 8.36 -0.88 10.25
C ILE A 149 9.78 -1.45 10.28
N LEU A 150 10.08 -2.32 11.25
CA LEU A 150 11.40 -2.93 11.40
C LEU A 150 11.80 -3.77 10.18
N VAL A 151 10.87 -4.56 9.65
CA VAL A 151 11.11 -5.36 8.44
C VAL A 151 11.31 -4.46 7.22
N ALA A 152 10.55 -3.37 7.09
CA ALA A 152 10.71 -2.42 6.00
C ALA A 152 12.10 -1.75 6.03
N ASP A 153 12.54 -1.31 7.21
CA ASP A 153 13.88 -0.73 7.39
C ASP A 153 14.97 -1.75 7.11
N ALA A 154 14.83 -2.98 7.62
CA ALA A 154 15.78 -4.05 7.35
C ALA A 154 15.89 -4.34 5.86
N ILE A 155 14.76 -4.43 5.13
CA ILE A 155 14.75 -4.63 3.69
C ILE A 155 15.40 -3.44 2.98
N ALA A 156 15.12 -2.20 3.37
CA ALA A 156 15.75 -1.01 2.79
C ALA A 156 17.28 -1.02 2.96
N VAL A 157 17.77 -1.37 4.15
CA VAL A 157 19.20 -1.51 4.43
C VAL A 157 19.82 -2.61 3.58
N ILE A 158 19.18 -3.79 3.53
CA ILE A 158 19.66 -4.93 2.73
C ILE A 158 19.74 -4.54 1.25
N ILE A 159 18.69 -3.94 0.69
CA ILE A 159 18.65 -3.54 -0.72
C ILE A 159 19.71 -2.48 -1.03
N TYR A 160 19.91 -1.51 -0.14
CA TYR A 160 20.94 -0.50 -0.30
C TYR A 160 22.35 -1.10 -0.26
N VAL A 161 22.65 -1.97 0.70
CA VAL A 161 23.95 -2.67 0.80
C VAL A 161 24.20 -3.53 -0.44
N LEU A 162 23.16 -4.24 -0.91
CA LEU A 162 23.23 -5.06 -2.13
C LEU A 162 23.43 -4.22 -3.39
N ALA A 163 22.82 -3.03 -3.47
CA ALA A 163 23.02 -2.09 -4.56
C ALA A 163 24.45 -1.52 -4.56
N ARG A 164 24.99 -1.20 -3.36
CA ARG A 164 26.38 -0.77 -3.18
C ARG A 164 27.37 -1.82 -3.65
N ARG A 165 27.19 -3.09 -3.27
CA ARG A 165 28.05 -4.21 -3.69
C ARG A 165 28.00 -4.45 -5.20
N ARG A 166 26.91 -4.08 -5.87
CA ARG A 166 26.75 -4.16 -7.34
C ARG A 166 27.27 -2.92 -8.08
N GLY A 167 27.81 -1.92 -7.38
CA GLY A 167 28.23 -0.66 -7.99
C GLY A 167 27.09 0.20 -8.54
N LEU A 168 25.86 0.01 -8.05
CA LEU A 168 24.67 0.73 -8.53
C LEU A 168 24.37 2.01 -7.76
N ALA A 169 24.93 2.18 -6.55
CA ALA A 169 24.76 3.40 -5.77
C ALA A 169 25.75 4.46 -6.23
N GLY A 170 25.33 5.72 -6.16
CA GLY A 170 26.16 6.88 -6.45
C GLY A 170 26.89 7.41 -5.22
N GLU A 171 27.26 8.68 -5.31
CA GLU A 171 28.13 9.37 -4.34
C GLU A 171 27.40 9.91 -3.10
N SER A 172 26.07 9.84 -3.05
CA SER A 172 25.27 10.41 -1.97
C SER A 172 24.52 9.32 -1.18
N PRO A 173 25.15 8.72 -0.14
CA PRO A 173 24.59 7.61 0.61
C PRO A 173 23.18 7.86 1.15
N LEU A 174 22.91 9.04 1.71
CA LEU A 174 21.60 9.38 2.26
C LEU A 174 20.53 9.46 1.17
N ARG A 175 20.86 10.06 0.03
CA ARG A 175 19.93 10.16 -1.11
C ARG A 175 19.65 8.79 -1.70
N ASP A 176 20.69 7.99 -1.89
CA ASP A 176 20.58 6.68 -2.54
C ASP A 176 19.90 5.65 -1.62
N PHE A 177 20.04 5.79 -0.31
CA PHE A 177 19.23 5.05 0.65
C PHE A 177 17.76 5.47 0.58
N PHE A 178 17.49 6.78 0.61
CA PHE A 178 16.12 7.31 0.65
C PHE A 178 15.34 7.10 -0.67
N LEU A 179 15.87 7.56 -1.79
CA LEU A 179 15.26 7.47 -3.13
C LEU A 179 15.59 6.18 -3.86
N GLY A 180 16.56 5.40 -3.37
CA GLY A 180 16.95 4.11 -3.95
C GLY A 180 18.14 4.21 -4.90
N ALA A 181 18.98 3.18 -4.86
CA ALA A 181 20.10 2.99 -5.78
C ALA A 181 19.77 2.00 -6.91
N TRP A 182 18.82 1.10 -6.70
CA TRP A 182 18.49 0.02 -7.64
C TRP A 182 17.07 0.21 -8.20
N LEU A 183 16.96 0.29 -9.53
CA LEU A 183 15.69 0.56 -10.19
C LEU A 183 14.62 -0.51 -9.95
N ASN A 184 14.91 -1.78 -10.26
CA ASN A 184 13.97 -2.89 -10.11
C ASN A 184 14.72 -4.13 -9.54
N PRO A 185 14.94 -4.22 -8.22
CA PRO A 185 15.55 -5.39 -7.62
C PRO A 185 14.65 -6.62 -7.75
N ARG A 186 15.26 -7.77 -8.11
CA ARG A 186 14.55 -9.03 -8.36
C ARG A 186 15.20 -10.21 -7.67
N ILE A 187 14.36 -11.16 -7.24
CA ILE A 187 14.77 -12.50 -6.79
C ILE A 187 14.15 -13.50 -7.76
N GLY A 188 14.94 -13.99 -8.71
CA GLY A 188 14.44 -14.81 -9.82
C GLY A 188 13.35 -14.07 -10.61
N ARG A 189 12.11 -14.58 -10.58
CA ARG A 189 10.94 -14.00 -11.26
C ARG A 189 10.20 -12.94 -10.43
N LEU A 190 10.49 -12.85 -9.13
CA LEU A 190 9.83 -11.91 -8.23
C LEU A 190 10.44 -10.51 -8.44
N ASP A 191 9.60 -9.57 -8.87
CA ASP A 191 9.94 -8.15 -8.87
C ASP A 191 9.52 -7.54 -7.53
N LEU A 192 10.50 -7.06 -6.76
CA LEU A 192 10.25 -6.68 -5.36
C LEU A 192 9.43 -5.39 -5.23
N LYS A 193 9.53 -4.48 -6.21
CA LYS A 193 8.69 -3.28 -6.26
C LYS A 193 7.24 -3.63 -6.50
N MET A 194 7.00 -4.41 -7.56
CA MET A 194 5.66 -4.84 -7.94
C MET A 194 5.01 -5.67 -6.81
N TRP A 195 5.78 -6.54 -6.18
CA TRP A 195 5.34 -7.32 -5.03
C TRP A 195 4.97 -6.43 -3.85
N ALA A 196 5.85 -5.52 -3.42
CA ALA A 196 5.56 -4.64 -2.30
C ALA A 196 4.36 -3.72 -2.59
N GLU A 197 4.36 -3.05 -3.74
CA GLU A 197 3.35 -2.05 -4.14
C GLU A 197 1.95 -2.64 -4.21
N VAL A 198 1.80 -3.83 -4.80
CA VAL A 198 0.47 -4.41 -5.06
C VAL A 198 0.09 -5.48 -4.07
N ARG A 199 0.99 -6.43 -3.80
CA ARG A 199 0.69 -7.64 -3.02
C ARG A 199 0.78 -7.44 -1.53
N VAL A 200 1.64 -6.51 -1.07
CA VAL A 200 1.78 -6.23 0.35
C VAL A 200 0.86 -5.08 0.74
N SER A 201 1.08 -3.88 0.17
CA SER A 201 0.39 -2.65 0.59
C SER A 201 -1.13 -2.80 0.67
N TRP A 202 -1.76 -3.15 -0.46
CA TRP A 202 -3.21 -3.11 -0.61
C TRP A 202 -3.90 -4.33 -0.01
N LEU A 203 -3.27 -5.50 -0.07
CA LEU A 203 -3.84 -6.70 0.55
C LEU A 203 -3.79 -6.55 2.08
N LEU A 204 -2.66 -6.13 2.64
CA LEU A 204 -2.53 -5.94 4.08
C LEU A 204 -3.49 -4.86 4.61
N LEU A 205 -3.65 -3.75 3.88
CA LEU A 205 -4.67 -2.73 4.17
C LEU A 205 -6.06 -3.37 4.35
N PHE A 206 -6.47 -4.23 3.41
CA PHE A 206 -7.77 -4.87 3.54
C PHE A 206 -7.82 -5.90 4.66
N VAL A 207 -6.77 -6.71 4.86
CA VAL A 207 -6.71 -7.67 5.97
C VAL A 207 -6.89 -6.97 7.31
N LEU A 208 -6.20 -5.86 7.52
CA LEU A 208 -6.33 -5.03 8.72
C LEU A 208 -7.73 -4.39 8.84
N THR A 209 -8.36 -4.00 7.71
CA THR A 209 -9.74 -3.49 7.70
C THR A 209 -10.75 -4.58 8.07
N ALA A 210 -10.58 -5.78 7.53
CA ALA A 210 -11.40 -6.94 7.87
C ALA A 210 -11.19 -7.38 9.32
N SER A 211 -9.97 -7.26 9.84
CA SER A 211 -9.67 -7.43 11.26
C SER A 211 -10.40 -6.42 12.14
N ALA A 212 -10.37 -5.13 11.80
CA ALA A 212 -11.13 -4.09 12.51
C ALA A 212 -12.64 -4.40 12.55
N ALA A 213 -13.20 -4.88 11.42
CA ALA A 213 -14.59 -5.32 11.36
C ALA A 213 -14.86 -6.55 12.26
N ALA A 214 -13.97 -7.55 12.23
CA ALA A 214 -14.09 -8.72 13.10
C ALA A 214 -13.97 -8.36 14.59
N THR A 215 -13.09 -7.43 14.95
CA THR A 215 -12.98 -6.88 16.31
C THR A 215 -14.28 -6.19 16.72
N GLN A 216 -14.89 -5.37 15.85
CA GLN A 216 -16.17 -4.74 16.15
C GLN A 216 -17.30 -5.77 16.39
N VAL A 217 -17.33 -6.86 15.62
CA VAL A 217 -18.28 -7.96 15.85
C VAL A 217 -17.99 -8.70 17.15
N ALA A 218 -16.73 -8.98 17.44
CA ALA A 218 -16.34 -9.70 18.66
C ALA A 218 -16.71 -8.90 19.93
N GLU A 219 -16.53 -7.58 19.90
CA GLU A 219 -16.76 -6.71 21.05
C GLU A 219 -18.24 -6.31 21.21
N TYR A 220 -18.95 -6.05 20.10
CA TYR A 220 -20.30 -5.47 20.13
C TYR A 220 -21.39 -6.37 19.55
N GLY A 221 -21.05 -7.56 19.03
CA GLY A 221 -21.99 -8.51 18.44
C GLY A 221 -22.59 -8.09 17.10
N ARG A 222 -22.17 -6.95 16.52
CA ARG A 222 -22.70 -6.44 15.24
C ARG A 222 -21.70 -5.52 14.52
N LEU A 223 -21.87 -5.41 13.21
CA LEU A 223 -21.21 -4.38 12.41
C LEU A 223 -22.05 -3.11 12.34
N SER A 224 -21.38 -1.96 12.42
CA SER A 224 -21.95 -0.66 12.10
C SER A 224 -21.99 -0.41 10.60
N THR A 225 -22.94 0.38 10.10
CA THR A 225 -22.95 0.74 8.67
C THR A 225 -21.70 1.51 8.21
N PRO A 226 -21.12 2.43 9.01
CA PRO A 226 -19.81 3.01 8.72
C PRO A 226 -18.68 1.98 8.56
N MET A 227 -18.67 0.90 9.35
CA MET A 227 -17.67 -0.16 9.18
C MET A 227 -17.87 -0.93 7.87
N ILE A 228 -19.13 -1.22 7.51
CA ILE A 228 -19.45 -1.82 6.20
C ILE A 228 -19.00 -0.90 5.06
N PHE A 229 -19.20 0.41 5.19
CA PHE A 229 -18.71 1.38 4.23
C PHE A 229 -17.18 1.27 4.06
N MET A 230 -16.42 1.17 5.15
CA MET A 230 -14.96 1.02 5.08
C MET A 230 -14.52 -0.30 4.45
N LEU A 231 -15.19 -1.43 4.75
CA LEU A 231 -14.95 -2.71 4.09
C LEU A 231 -15.16 -2.59 2.58
N VAL A 232 -16.25 -1.94 2.14
CA VAL A 232 -16.53 -1.74 0.72
C VAL A 232 -15.49 -0.80 0.09
N ALA A 233 -15.15 0.32 0.74
CA ALA A 233 -14.19 1.29 0.20
C ALA A 233 -12.79 0.69 0.01
N HIS A 234 -12.23 0.09 1.06
CA HIS A 234 -10.91 -0.54 0.98
C HIS A 234 -10.95 -1.80 0.11
N GLY A 235 -12.05 -2.57 0.13
CA GLY A 235 -12.23 -3.73 -0.74
C GLY A 235 -12.27 -3.38 -2.22
N LEU A 236 -13.02 -2.33 -2.60
CA LEU A 236 -13.07 -1.82 -3.98
C LEU A 236 -11.70 -1.35 -4.46
N TYR A 237 -11.00 -0.61 -3.61
CA TYR A 237 -9.67 -0.08 -3.96
C TYR A 237 -8.66 -1.22 -4.12
N THR A 238 -8.52 -2.10 -3.12
CA THR A 238 -7.61 -3.26 -3.19
C THR A 238 -7.95 -4.16 -4.38
N ASN A 239 -9.23 -4.41 -4.63
CA ASN A 239 -9.64 -5.20 -5.78
C ASN A 239 -9.28 -4.51 -7.12
N ALA A 240 -9.39 -3.19 -7.21
CA ALA A 240 -9.03 -2.46 -8.42
C ALA A 240 -7.53 -2.53 -8.73
N THR A 241 -6.66 -2.45 -7.72
CA THR A 241 -5.21 -2.55 -7.93
C THR A 241 -4.81 -3.93 -8.45
N VAL A 242 -5.38 -5.02 -7.92
CA VAL A 242 -5.11 -6.38 -8.41
C VAL A 242 -5.82 -6.71 -9.73
N LYS A 243 -6.99 -6.12 -9.97
CA LYS A 243 -7.72 -6.21 -11.25
C LYS A 243 -6.95 -5.54 -12.38
N GLY A 244 -6.46 -4.32 -12.15
CA GLY A 244 -5.74 -3.50 -13.12
C GLY A 244 -4.22 -3.69 -13.07
N GLU A 245 -3.76 -4.78 -12.47
CA GLU A 245 -2.35 -5.02 -12.19
C GLU A 245 -1.45 -4.93 -13.44
N GLU A 246 -1.95 -5.34 -14.60
CA GLU A 246 -1.24 -5.25 -15.88
C GLU A 246 -0.92 -3.81 -16.33
N CYS A 247 -1.60 -2.82 -15.75
CA CYS A 247 -1.37 -1.41 -16.03
C CYS A 247 -0.19 -0.85 -15.20
N ILE A 248 0.12 -1.48 -14.08
CA ILE A 248 1.09 -0.98 -13.08
C ILE A 248 2.54 -0.99 -13.59
N PRO A 249 3.01 -1.95 -14.41
CA PRO A 249 4.37 -1.89 -14.97
C PRO A 249 4.68 -0.66 -15.85
N THR A 250 3.69 0.17 -16.14
CA THR A 250 3.83 1.42 -16.88
C THR A 250 3.69 2.67 -16.01
N THR A 251 3.48 2.51 -14.70
CA THR A 251 3.43 3.61 -13.74
C THR A 251 4.83 4.17 -13.49
N TRP A 252 4.85 5.39 -12.96
CA TRP A 252 6.07 6.11 -12.62
C TRP A 252 6.90 5.35 -11.58
N ASP A 253 6.23 4.84 -10.54
CA ASP A 253 6.85 4.09 -9.44
C ASP A 253 7.62 2.89 -9.97
N ILE A 254 7.06 2.08 -10.88
CA ILE A 254 7.75 0.90 -11.44
C ILE A 254 8.85 1.29 -12.44
N PHE A 255 8.55 2.19 -13.37
CA PHE A 255 9.43 2.45 -14.51
C PHE A 255 10.58 3.42 -14.21
N HIS A 256 10.34 4.44 -13.39
CA HIS A 256 11.24 5.58 -13.22
C HIS A 256 11.89 5.62 -11.83
N GLU A 257 11.10 5.41 -10.77
CA GLU A 257 11.61 5.54 -9.41
C GLU A 257 12.45 4.35 -8.99
N ARG A 258 13.56 4.59 -8.29
CA ARG A 258 14.39 3.50 -7.74
C ARG A 258 13.77 3.00 -6.45
N TRP A 259 13.99 1.74 -6.11
CA TRP A 259 13.44 1.17 -4.88
C TRP A 259 14.31 1.54 -3.67
N GLY A 260 14.02 2.70 -3.10
CA GLY A 260 14.65 3.20 -1.88
C GLY A 260 13.78 3.00 -0.64
N TRP A 261 14.34 3.39 0.50
CA TRP A 261 13.64 3.38 1.78
C TRP A 261 12.25 4.03 1.69
N MET A 262 12.08 5.13 0.95
CA MET A 262 10.79 5.81 0.81
C MET A 262 9.71 4.86 0.28
N LEU A 263 9.93 4.23 -0.87
CA LEU A 263 8.96 3.30 -1.45
C LEU A 263 8.85 2.01 -0.64
N ILE A 264 9.95 1.51 -0.06
CA ILE A 264 9.95 0.29 0.75
C ILE A 264 9.11 0.49 2.01
N PHE A 265 9.36 1.56 2.76
CA PHE A 265 8.65 1.89 4.00
C PHE A 265 7.17 2.09 3.74
N TRP A 266 6.79 2.91 2.75
CA TRP A 266 5.40 3.19 2.47
C TRP A 266 4.64 1.96 1.94
N ASN A 267 5.27 1.09 1.16
CA ASN A 267 4.59 -0.12 0.68
C ASN A 267 4.45 -1.21 1.75
N LEU A 268 5.46 -1.38 2.60
CA LEU A 268 5.46 -2.47 3.58
C LEU A 268 4.77 -2.08 4.89
N ALA A 269 4.90 -0.83 5.34
CA ALA A 269 4.36 -0.38 6.62
C ALA A 269 3.42 0.83 6.48
N GLY A 270 3.82 1.88 5.79
CA GLY A 270 3.10 3.15 5.78
C GLY A 270 1.65 3.02 5.29
N VAL A 271 1.43 2.60 4.03
CA VAL A 271 0.10 2.52 3.42
C VAL A 271 -0.84 1.61 4.23
N PRO A 272 -0.50 0.34 4.56
CA PRO A 272 -1.39 -0.52 5.32
C PRO A 272 -1.80 0.06 6.69
N PHE A 273 -0.84 0.54 7.48
CA PHE A 273 -1.12 0.92 8.88
C PHE A 273 -1.66 2.35 9.01
N VAL A 274 -1.34 3.25 8.08
CA VAL A 274 -1.87 4.62 8.09
C VAL A 274 -3.27 4.66 7.47
N TYR A 275 -3.52 3.95 6.36
CA TYR A 275 -4.80 4.07 5.66
C TYR A 275 -5.93 3.31 6.37
N THR A 276 -5.60 2.35 7.25
CA THR A 276 -6.56 1.57 8.05
C THR A 276 -7.08 2.30 9.29
N VAL A 277 -6.52 3.46 9.63
CA VAL A 277 -6.85 4.20 10.86
C VAL A 277 -8.34 4.54 10.95
N ASN A 278 -9.00 4.80 9.82
CA ASN A 278 -10.45 5.02 9.76
C ASN A 278 -11.26 3.81 10.23
N ALA A 279 -10.89 2.60 9.83
CA ALA A 279 -11.55 1.36 10.23
C ALA A 279 -11.27 1.08 11.71
N TRP A 280 -10.04 1.29 12.17
CA TRP A 280 -9.69 1.12 13.58
C TRP A 280 -10.32 2.14 14.51
N TYR A 281 -10.49 3.38 14.05
CA TYR A 281 -11.30 4.38 14.72
C TYR A 281 -12.73 3.87 14.94
N LEU A 282 -13.36 3.27 13.91
CA LEU A 282 -14.71 2.72 14.03
C LEU A 282 -14.77 1.49 14.93
N ALA A 283 -13.75 0.63 14.89
CA ALA A 283 -13.68 -0.58 15.72
C ALA A 283 -13.46 -0.26 17.20
N SER A 284 -12.74 0.83 17.53
CA SER A 284 -12.38 1.18 18.91
C SER A 284 -13.49 1.84 19.73
N ARG A 285 -14.75 1.80 19.26
CA ARG A 285 -15.87 2.46 19.92
C ARG A 285 -17.21 1.76 19.68
N PRO A 286 -18.21 2.04 20.54
CA PRO A 286 -19.57 1.55 20.34
C PRO A 286 -20.10 1.86 18.93
N PRO A 287 -20.66 0.86 18.22
CA PRO A 287 -21.22 1.03 16.89
C PRO A 287 -22.29 2.12 16.83
N PHE A 288 -22.10 3.09 15.94
CA PHE A 288 -23.06 4.17 15.68
C PHE A 288 -23.59 4.09 14.24
N GLU A 289 -24.78 4.64 14.04
CA GLU A 289 -25.43 4.70 12.73
C GLU A 289 -25.74 6.15 12.36
N HIS A 290 -25.61 6.47 11.07
CA HIS A 290 -26.09 7.72 10.52
C HIS A 290 -27.54 7.58 10.02
N SER A 291 -28.17 8.70 9.67
CA SER A 291 -29.50 8.66 9.05
C SER A 291 -29.44 7.86 7.73
N PRO A 292 -30.51 7.12 7.36
CA PRO A 292 -30.54 6.34 6.13
C PRO A 292 -30.20 7.17 4.87
N ALA A 293 -30.66 8.43 4.84
CA ALA A 293 -30.37 9.35 3.74
C ALA A 293 -28.87 9.70 3.63
N TYR A 294 -28.21 9.97 4.76
CA TYR A 294 -26.77 10.26 4.78
C TYR A 294 -25.96 9.03 4.39
N THR A 295 -26.31 7.87 4.94
CA THR A 295 -25.70 6.58 4.58
C THR A 295 -25.83 6.31 3.08
N ALA A 296 -27.04 6.43 2.52
CA ALA A 296 -27.27 6.24 1.09
C ALA A 296 -26.43 7.20 0.24
N LEU A 297 -26.35 8.48 0.64
CA LEU A 297 -25.50 9.48 -0.02
C LEU A 297 -24.03 9.03 -0.03
N CYS A 298 -23.48 8.60 1.11
CA CYS A 298 -22.09 8.12 1.20
C CYS A 298 -21.82 6.96 0.24
N PHE A 299 -22.69 5.94 0.20
CA PHE A 299 -22.52 4.79 -0.69
C PHE A 299 -22.68 5.17 -2.18
N VAL A 300 -23.63 6.03 -2.52
CA VAL A 300 -23.80 6.54 -3.89
C VAL A 300 -22.55 7.31 -4.32
N LEU A 301 -22.01 8.18 -3.46
CA LEU A 301 -20.78 8.91 -3.73
C LEU A 301 -19.58 7.96 -3.91
N LEU A 302 -19.41 6.98 -3.03
CA LEU A 302 -18.32 6.01 -3.12
C LEU A 302 -18.39 5.20 -4.42
N LEU A 303 -19.55 4.62 -4.74
CA LEU A 303 -19.72 3.78 -5.92
C LEU A 303 -19.66 4.60 -7.21
N GLY A 304 -20.21 5.82 -7.21
CA GLY A 304 -20.11 6.76 -8.32
C GLY A 304 -18.67 7.18 -8.58
N ALA A 305 -17.94 7.57 -7.53
CA ALA A 305 -16.52 7.92 -7.63
C ALA A 305 -15.67 6.73 -8.10
N TYR A 306 -15.93 5.53 -7.56
CA TYR A 306 -15.28 4.31 -7.99
C TYR A 306 -15.53 4.03 -9.48
N TYR A 307 -16.77 4.17 -9.95
CA TYR A 307 -17.12 3.98 -11.35
C TYR A 307 -16.36 4.95 -12.26
N VAL A 308 -16.38 6.25 -11.94
CA VAL A 308 -15.67 7.27 -12.72
C VAL A 308 -14.17 6.98 -12.75
N TRP A 309 -13.57 6.70 -11.60
CA TRP A 309 -12.14 6.45 -11.49
C TRP A 309 -11.72 5.17 -12.21
N ASP A 310 -12.37 4.03 -11.96
CA ASP A 310 -12.02 2.73 -12.57
C ASP A 310 -12.21 2.77 -14.10
N THR A 311 -13.29 3.41 -14.56
CA THR A 311 -13.61 3.51 -15.98
C THR A 311 -12.64 4.46 -16.70
N ALA A 312 -12.37 5.66 -16.16
CA ALA A 312 -11.41 6.60 -16.76
C ALA A 312 -9.99 6.00 -16.80
N GLN A 313 -9.57 5.32 -15.74
CA GLN A 313 -8.28 4.61 -15.71
C GLN A 313 -8.23 3.48 -16.74
N SER A 314 -9.32 2.71 -16.87
CA SER A 314 -9.44 1.67 -17.88
C SER A 314 -9.33 2.25 -19.29
N GLN A 315 -10.05 3.33 -19.60
CA GLN A 315 -10.02 3.98 -20.91
C GLN A 315 -8.60 4.46 -21.25
N ARG A 316 -7.96 5.19 -20.33
CA ARG A 316 -6.59 5.69 -20.50
C ARG A 316 -5.58 4.57 -20.74
N ASN A 317 -5.59 3.53 -19.91
CA ASN A 317 -4.62 2.45 -19.99
C ASN A 317 -4.86 1.57 -21.22
N ARG A 318 -6.12 1.22 -21.52
CA ARG A 318 -6.46 0.37 -22.67
C ARG A 318 -6.21 1.08 -23.99
N PHE A 319 -6.47 2.38 -24.08
CA PHE A 319 -6.09 3.19 -25.24
C PHE A 319 -4.58 3.11 -25.51
N ARG A 320 -3.75 3.31 -24.49
CA ARG A 320 -2.28 3.17 -24.59
C ARG A 320 -1.85 1.76 -24.96
N MET A 321 -2.52 0.73 -24.43
CA MET A 321 -2.24 -0.66 -24.78
C MET A 321 -2.62 -1.00 -26.23
N GLN A 322 -3.75 -0.48 -26.72
CA GLN A 322 -4.19 -0.67 -28.11
C GLN A 322 -3.18 -0.04 -29.08
N GLN A 323 -2.70 1.17 -28.80
CA GLN A 323 -1.67 1.82 -29.62
C GLN A 323 -0.36 1.04 -29.70
N ARG A 324 -0.03 0.29 -28.65
CA ARG A 324 1.17 -0.55 -28.60
C ARG A 324 0.94 -1.97 -29.12
N GLY A 325 -0.30 -2.32 -29.48
CA GLY A 325 -0.67 -3.69 -29.85
C GLY A 325 -0.56 -4.69 -28.68
N THR A 326 -0.60 -4.23 -27.44
CA THR A 326 -0.43 -5.07 -26.22
C THR A 326 -1.71 -5.26 -25.42
N TYR A 327 -2.86 -4.82 -25.94
CA TYR A 327 -4.13 -4.91 -25.23
C TYR A 327 -4.58 -6.37 -25.09
N VAL A 328 -4.83 -6.79 -23.86
CA VAL A 328 -5.42 -8.10 -23.54
C VAL A 328 -6.66 -7.86 -22.68
N ARG A 329 -7.80 -8.38 -23.13
CA ARG A 329 -9.04 -8.31 -22.36
C ARG A 329 -9.00 -9.36 -21.25
N ARG A 330 -8.83 -8.93 -20.00
CA ARG A 330 -8.86 -9.81 -18.82
C ARG A 330 -10.29 -10.10 -18.36
N ARG A 331 -10.52 -11.33 -17.90
CA ARG A 331 -11.74 -11.71 -17.15
C ARG A 331 -11.52 -11.41 -15.67
N ALA A 332 -11.62 -10.14 -15.31
CA ALA A 332 -11.42 -9.66 -13.94
C ALA A 332 -12.68 -9.00 -13.39
N PHE A 333 -13.09 -9.33 -12.16
CA PHE A 333 -14.30 -8.77 -11.56
C PHE A 333 -13.99 -7.50 -10.75
N PRO A 334 -14.83 -6.44 -10.83
CA PRO A 334 -15.88 -6.21 -11.83
C PRO A 334 -15.32 -5.67 -13.15
N GLN A 335 -15.95 -5.99 -14.29
CA GLN A 335 -15.71 -5.26 -15.55
C GLN A 335 -16.81 -4.21 -15.73
N LEU A 336 -16.48 -2.94 -15.50
CA LEU A 336 -17.41 -1.85 -15.69
C LEU A 336 -17.61 -1.55 -17.19
N PRO A 337 -18.82 -1.14 -17.61
CA PRO A 337 -19.10 -0.75 -18.99
C PRO A 337 -18.29 0.51 -19.38
N TRP A 338 -18.13 0.73 -20.68
CA TRP A 338 -17.38 1.86 -21.26
C TRP A 338 -15.90 1.99 -20.85
N GLY A 339 -15.32 0.99 -20.18
CA GLY A 339 -13.89 0.97 -19.85
C GLY A 339 -12.96 0.81 -21.06
N THR A 340 -13.47 0.38 -22.22
CA THR A 340 -12.73 0.38 -23.49
C THR A 340 -13.54 1.20 -24.51
N LEU A 341 -12.94 2.26 -25.05
CA LEU A 341 -13.57 3.11 -26.05
C LEU A 341 -13.49 2.48 -27.44
N LYS A 342 -14.51 2.72 -28.26
CA LYS A 342 -14.50 2.47 -29.70
C LYS A 342 -14.24 3.80 -30.39
N ASP A 343 -13.28 3.83 -31.30
CA ASP A 343 -12.88 5.03 -32.07
C ASP A 343 -12.69 6.30 -31.20
N PRO A 344 -11.82 6.24 -30.17
CA PRO A 344 -11.61 7.37 -29.28
C PRO A 344 -10.94 8.56 -29.98
N GLU A 345 -11.37 9.77 -29.64
CA GLU A 345 -10.69 11.00 -30.01
C GLU A 345 -9.35 11.12 -29.28
N TYR A 346 -8.35 11.68 -29.96
CA TYR A 346 -7.02 11.87 -29.39
C TYR A 346 -6.31 13.10 -29.94
N ILE A 347 -5.43 13.67 -29.12
CA ILE A 347 -4.50 14.72 -29.51
C ILE A 347 -3.16 14.10 -29.86
N GLU A 348 -2.62 14.45 -31.03
CA GLU A 348 -1.26 14.09 -31.41
C GLU A 348 -0.26 15.09 -30.80
N THR A 349 0.69 14.57 -30.03
CA THR A 349 1.74 15.38 -29.39
C THR A 349 2.91 15.60 -30.36
N ARG A 350 3.70 16.65 -30.11
CA ARG A 350 4.95 16.89 -30.85
C ARG A 350 5.94 15.72 -30.79
N ALA A 351 5.86 14.87 -29.77
CA ALA A 351 6.67 13.67 -29.61
C ALA A 351 6.14 12.46 -30.41
N GLY A 352 5.09 12.62 -31.22
CA GLY A 352 4.43 11.53 -31.95
C GLY A 352 3.58 10.59 -31.08
N SER A 353 3.50 10.86 -29.77
CA SER A 353 2.60 10.13 -28.87
C SER A 353 1.19 10.70 -28.96
N ARG A 354 0.17 9.88 -28.71
CA ARG A 354 -1.23 10.28 -28.75
C ARG A 354 -1.78 10.33 -27.32
N LEU A 355 -2.49 11.41 -27.00
CA LEU A 355 -3.16 11.60 -25.72
C LEU A 355 -4.66 11.44 -25.91
N LEU A 356 -5.28 10.58 -25.09
CA LEU A 356 -6.73 10.42 -25.06
C LEU A 356 -7.38 11.73 -24.61
N VAL A 357 -8.43 12.16 -25.32
CA VAL A 357 -9.27 13.32 -24.96
C VAL A 357 -10.41 12.89 -24.06
#